data_AF-A0A7S1X7H2-F1
#
_entry.id   AF-A0A7S1X7H2-F1
#
_cell.length_a   1.000
_cell.length_b   1.000
_cell.length_c   1.000
_cell.angle_alpha   90.00
_cell.angle_beta   90.00
_cell.angle_gamma   90.00
#
_symmetry.space_group_name_H-M   'P 1'
#
loop_
_entity.id
_entity.type
_entity.pdbx_description
1 polymer ?
#
loop_
_entity_poly.entity_id
_entity_poly.type
_entity_poly.pdbx_seq_one_letter_code
_entity_poly.pdbx_strand_id
1 'polypeptide(L)'
;MTSKAQGHHGFTAYNKFDPQGALIGNYVEERALQDSTGCHRYPKWVDPSTTSESIYAQKTIAPKHKGTFDRVFHHSDNLVPSEWVSQNSHTYKGPERKDLDMRNVRVVTQGRREQRELERLYQQAAQLPADESLPPFMDTEQRTAYTPKDMTGFKIGAKVMKTQDGLDTVKRDPTFLAEAEIIPRATVDRLMNSDSMGVTIRPSNLTEEEEEQGEKTPYYKNLGVSVYSDAVLADAYKGTHVFGTKTIAGTGSPFARNCDFSKPMSEYNKVVDDE
;
A
#
# COMPACT_ATOMS: atom_id res chain seq x y z
N MET A 1 -25.98 -58.29 -36.60
CA MET A 1 -26.10 -59.72 -36.23
C MET A 1 -25.29 -59.94 -34.95
N THR A 2 -25.93 -59.85 -33.79
CA THR A 2 -25.30 -60.16 -32.50
C THR A 2 -25.44 -61.66 -32.24
N SER A 3 -24.35 -62.40 -32.36
CA SER A 3 -24.31 -63.81 -31.96
C SER A 3 -24.62 -63.89 -30.47
N LYS A 4 -25.77 -64.45 -30.10
CA LYS A 4 -26.03 -64.86 -28.72
C LYS A 4 -24.94 -65.86 -28.35
N ALA A 5 -24.00 -65.45 -27.51
CA ALA A 5 -23.07 -66.37 -26.89
C ALA A 5 -23.89 -67.47 -26.22
N GLN A 6 -23.69 -68.72 -26.63
CA GLN A 6 -24.27 -69.86 -25.93
C GLN A 6 -23.71 -69.83 -24.51
N GLY A 7 -24.58 -69.63 -23.52
CA GLY A 7 -24.17 -69.61 -22.12
C GLY A 7 -23.55 -70.96 -21.76
N HIS A 8 -22.25 -70.97 -21.48
CA HIS A 8 -21.60 -72.14 -20.90
C HIS A 8 -22.12 -72.30 -19.46
N HIS A 9 -23.07 -73.22 -19.28
CA HIS A 9 -23.54 -73.59 -17.95
C HIS A 9 -22.58 -74.62 -17.35
N GLY A 10 -22.13 -74.39 -16.12
CA GLY A 10 -21.36 -75.38 -15.37
C GLY A 10 -22.19 -76.65 -15.20
N PHE A 11 -21.62 -77.80 -15.55
CA PHE A 11 -22.28 -79.09 -15.36
C PHE A 11 -22.20 -79.50 -13.88
N THR A 12 -23.37 -79.67 -13.25
CA THR A 12 -23.52 -79.77 -11.79
C THR A 12 -24.26 -81.04 -11.30
N ALA A 13 -24.37 -82.06 -12.16
CA ALA A 13 -25.21 -83.23 -11.89
C ALA A 13 -24.68 -84.12 -10.74
N TYR A 14 -23.38 -84.07 -10.44
CA TYR A 14 -22.70 -84.87 -9.41
C TYR A 14 -22.37 -84.01 -8.18
N ASN A 15 -22.04 -84.64 -7.04
CA ASN A 15 -21.63 -83.99 -5.77
C ASN A 15 -22.67 -83.02 -5.15
N LYS A 16 -23.96 -83.39 -5.12
CA LYS A 16 -25.04 -82.50 -4.67
C LYS A 16 -25.06 -82.24 -3.15
N PHE A 17 -24.81 -83.24 -2.31
CA PHE A 17 -25.06 -83.14 -0.86
C PHE A 17 -23.82 -83.30 0.02
N ASP A 18 -22.90 -84.16 -0.39
CA ASP A 18 -21.58 -84.35 0.20
C ASP A 18 -20.61 -84.78 -0.93
N PRO A 19 -19.30 -84.52 -0.82
CA PRO A 19 -18.34 -84.90 -1.84
C PRO A 19 -18.31 -86.43 -1.98
N GLN A 20 -18.85 -86.95 -3.08
CA GLN A 20 -18.88 -88.40 -3.37
C GLN A 20 -17.57 -88.89 -4.01
N GLY A 21 -16.52 -88.05 -4.02
CA GLY A 21 -15.24 -88.34 -4.66
C GLY A 21 -15.26 -88.23 -6.19
N ALA A 22 -16.36 -87.80 -6.81
CA ALA A 22 -16.45 -87.64 -8.25
C ALA A 22 -15.71 -86.39 -8.73
N LEU A 23 -14.73 -86.55 -9.63
CA LEU A 23 -13.93 -85.47 -10.22
C LEU A 23 -14.55 -84.93 -11.52
N ILE A 24 -15.86 -84.65 -11.49
CA ILE A 24 -16.63 -84.21 -12.67
C ILE A 24 -17.09 -82.76 -12.47
N GLY A 25 -16.93 -81.94 -13.51
CA GLY A 25 -17.30 -80.52 -13.49
C GLY A 25 -16.26 -79.66 -12.77
N ASN A 26 -16.71 -78.62 -12.07
CA ASN A 26 -15.84 -77.65 -11.38
C ASN A 26 -15.40 -78.13 -9.99
N TYR A 27 -14.86 -79.35 -9.91
CA TYR A 27 -14.56 -80.01 -8.63
C TYR A 27 -13.41 -79.34 -7.86
N VAL A 28 -12.46 -78.72 -8.57
CA VAL A 28 -11.27 -78.10 -7.97
C VAL A 28 -11.66 -76.89 -7.14
N GLU A 29 -12.46 -75.98 -7.70
CA GLU A 29 -12.95 -74.80 -6.98
C GLU A 29 -13.88 -75.20 -5.83
N GLU A 30 -14.71 -76.24 -6.01
CA GLU A 30 -15.57 -76.74 -4.94
C GLU A 30 -14.78 -77.32 -3.76
N ARG A 31 -13.68 -78.00 -4.03
CA ARG A 31 -12.79 -78.54 -2.99
C ARG A 31 -12.08 -77.42 -2.25
N ALA A 32 -11.53 -76.43 -2.96
CA ALA A 32 -10.92 -75.26 -2.34
C ALA A 32 -11.93 -74.45 -1.49
N LEU A 33 -13.17 -74.33 -1.97
CA LEU A 33 -14.25 -73.70 -1.23
C LEU A 33 -14.64 -74.49 0.03
N GLN A 34 -14.66 -75.83 -0.07
CA GLN A 34 -14.91 -76.71 1.06
C GLN A 34 -13.79 -76.63 2.10
N ASP A 35 -12.53 -76.60 1.68
CA ASP A 35 -11.37 -76.51 2.58
C ASP A 35 -11.34 -75.17 3.34
N SER A 36 -11.76 -74.07 2.68
CA SER A 36 -11.78 -72.73 3.28
C SER A 36 -13.01 -72.45 4.16
N THR A 37 -14.20 -72.87 3.73
CA THR A 37 -15.48 -72.51 4.40
C THR A 37 -16.20 -73.67 5.07
N GLY A 38 -15.70 -74.90 4.90
CA GLY A 38 -16.36 -76.13 5.36
C GLY A 38 -17.64 -76.48 4.58
N CYS A 39 -18.00 -75.73 3.52
CA CYS A 39 -19.23 -75.89 2.75
C CYS A 39 -18.97 -75.95 1.24
N HIS A 40 -19.69 -76.82 0.52
CA HIS A 40 -19.69 -76.88 -0.95
C HIS A 40 -20.83 -76.04 -1.57
N ARG A 41 -21.12 -76.26 -2.87
CA ARG A 41 -22.12 -75.52 -3.66
C ARG A 41 -23.46 -75.35 -2.94
N TYR A 42 -23.99 -76.42 -2.35
CA TYR A 42 -25.28 -76.39 -1.68
C TYR A 42 -25.08 -76.39 -0.16
N PRO A 43 -25.61 -75.37 0.55
CA PRO A 43 -25.70 -75.47 2.00
C PRO A 43 -26.56 -76.68 2.36
N LYS A 44 -26.20 -77.44 3.41
CA LYS A 44 -27.17 -78.37 4.01
C LYS A 44 -28.36 -77.52 4.47
N TRP A 45 -29.50 -77.70 3.81
CA TRP A 45 -30.71 -76.90 4.00
C TRP A 45 -31.39 -77.16 5.35
N VAL A 46 -30.98 -78.22 6.02
CA VAL A 46 -31.45 -78.66 7.34
C VAL A 46 -30.22 -79.14 8.10
N ASP A 47 -29.98 -78.65 9.30
CA ASP A 47 -29.01 -79.31 10.16
C ASP A 47 -29.63 -80.64 10.62
N PRO A 48 -28.90 -81.76 10.53
CA PRO A 48 -29.41 -83.05 11.01
C PRO A 48 -29.70 -83.02 12.51
N SER A 49 -29.14 -82.08 13.28
CA SER A 49 -29.40 -81.90 14.71
C SER A 49 -30.72 -81.18 15.05
N THR A 50 -31.38 -80.53 14.09
CA THR A 50 -32.64 -79.78 14.33
C THR A 50 -33.88 -80.58 13.91
N THR A 51 -33.71 -81.80 13.40
CA THR A 51 -34.84 -82.68 13.08
C THR A 51 -35.23 -83.41 14.35
N SER A 52 -36.21 -82.89 15.09
CA SER A 52 -36.80 -83.62 16.22
C SER A 52 -37.42 -84.93 15.73
N GLU A 53 -37.23 -86.03 16.48
CA GLU A 53 -37.78 -87.38 16.21
C GLU A 53 -39.34 -87.45 16.32
N SER A 54 -40.05 -86.36 16.03
CA SER A 54 -41.50 -86.28 16.14
C SER A 54 -42.19 -86.77 14.87
N ILE A 55 -43.20 -87.63 15.03
CA ILE A 55 -44.03 -88.21 13.95
C ILE A 55 -44.72 -87.11 13.12
N TYR A 56 -44.91 -85.92 13.70
CA TYR A 56 -45.36 -84.72 13.00
C TYR A 56 -44.21 -83.70 12.94
N ALA A 57 -43.40 -83.76 11.90
CA ALA A 57 -42.28 -82.84 11.72
C ALA A 57 -42.79 -81.48 11.21
N GLN A 58 -42.87 -80.47 12.09
CA GLN A 58 -43.16 -79.10 11.70
C GLN A 58 -41.87 -78.46 11.18
N LYS A 59 -41.76 -78.31 9.86
CA LYS A 59 -40.55 -77.85 9.17
C LYS A 59 -40.35 -76.35 9.37
N THR A 60 -39.70 -75.92 10.46
CA THR A 60 -39.27 -74.53 10.65
C THR A 60 -37.94 -74.30 9.91
N ILE A 61 -38.02 -73.78 8.69
CA ILE A 61 -36.83 -73.45 7.89
C ILE A 61 -36.40 -72.02 8.26
N ALA A 62 -35.53 -71.88 9.26
CA ALA A 62 -34.80 -70.63 9.47
C ALA A 62 -33.54 -70.65 8.60
N PRO A 63 -33.41 -69.78 7.58
CA PRO A 63 -32.19 -69.73 6.78
C PRO A 63 -31.04 -69.24 7.66
N LYS A 64 -30.01 -70.07 7.86
CA LYS A 64 -28.78 -69.63 8.51
C LYS A 64 -28.12 -68.53 7.66
N HIS A 65 -27.91 -67.35 8.24
CA HIS A 65 -27.13 -66.29 7.62
C HIS A 65 -25.69 -66.78 7.39
N LYS A 66 -25.33 -67.09 6.14
CA LYS A 66 -23.97 -67.50 5.80
C LYS A 66 -23.13 -66.28 5.43
N GLY A 67 -21.93 -66.19 6.00
CA GLY A 67 -20.94 -65.21 5.57
C GLY A 67 -20.61 -65.42 4.10
N THR A 68 -20.92 -64.43 3.26
CA THR A 68 -20.62 -64.45 1.83
C THR A 68 -19.20 -63.95 1.53
N PHE A 69 -18.58 -63.24 2.48
CA PHE A 69 -17.28 -62.60 2.32
C PHE A 69 -16.17 -63.58 1.92
N ASP A 70 -16.03 -64.68 2.67
CA ASP A 70 -14.97 -65.67 2.44
C ASP A 70 -15.10 -66.39 1.08
N ARG A 71 -16.31 -66.42 0.51
CA ARG A 71 -16.58 -67.07 -0.78
C ARG A 71 -16.31 -66.16 -1.98
N VAL A 72 -16.29 -64.84 -1.77
CA VAL A 72 -16.29 -63.85 -2.86
C VAL A 72 -15.03 -62.98 -2.87
N PHE A 73 -14.53 -62.58 -1.70
CA PHE A 73 -13.51 -61.52 -1.59
C PHE A 73 -12.24 -61.92 -0.81
N HIS A 74 -12.22 -63.09 -0.18
CA HIS A 74 -11.06 -63.49 0.62
C HIS A 74 -9.90 -63.91 -0.27
N HIS A 75 -8.84 -63.10 -0.30
CA HIS A 75 -7.54 -63.44 -0.86
C HIS A 75 -6.58 -63.70 0.31
N SER A 76 -5.87 -64.83 0.29
CA SER A 76 -4.89 -65.20 1.34
C SER A 76 -3.80 -64.16 1.56
N ASP A 77 -3.57 -63.32 0.55
CA ASP A 77 -2.46 -62.38 0.49
C ASP A 77 -2.88 -60.96 0.95
N ASN A 78 -4.13 -60.80 1.41
CA ASN A 78 -4.60 -59.52 1.92
C ASN A 78 -3.89 -59.15 3.23
N LEU A 79 -3.25 -57.99 3.24
CA LEU A 79 -2.61 -57.40 4.41
C LEU A 79 -3.61 -57.24 5.56
N VAL A 80 -3.18 -57.62 6.76
CA VAL A 80 -3.99 -57.47 7.98
C VAL A 80 -4.23 -55.98 8.21
N PRO A 81 -5.41 -55.53 8.73
CA PRO A 81 -5.66 -54.12 9.00
C PRO A 81 -4.60 -53.43 9.88
N SER A 82 -3.89 -54.18 10.73
CA SER A 82 -2.76 -53.67 11.52
C SER A 82 -1.54 -53.25 10.69
N GLU A 83 -1.42 -53.79 9.47
CA GLU A 83 -0.35 -53.49 8.51
C GLU A 83 -0.76 -52.40 7.52
N TRP A 84 -1.96 -51.84 7.65
CA TRP A 84 -2.42 -50.74 6.81
C TRP A 84 -1.69 -49.46 7.19
N VAL A 85 -0.59 -49.23 6.49
CA VAL A 85 0.23 -48.03 6.63
C VAL A 85 0.02 -47.19 5.37
N SER A 86 -0.28 -45.90 5.56
CA SER A 86 -0.36 -44.99 4.41
C SER A 86 1.00 -44.89 3.71
N GLN A 87 1.00 -44.71 2.40
CA GLN A 87 2.24 -44.48 1.64
C GLN A 87 3.04 -43.31 2.23
N ASN A 88 2.35 -42.29 2.74
CA ASN A 88 2.99 -41.13 3.38
C ASN A 88 3.65 -41.50 4.71
N SER A 89 3.00 -42.27 5.57
CA SER A 89 3.60 -42.71 6.85
C SER A 89 4.72 -43.73 6.67
N HIS A 90 4.70 -44.48 5.56
CA HIS A 90 5.80 -45.36 5.18
C HIS A 90 7.02 -44.58 4.65
N THR A 91 6.79 -43.60 3.78
CA THR A 91 7.84 -42.83 3.08
C THR A 91 8.43 -41.73 3.94
N TYR A 92 7.60 -41.00 4.68
CA TYR A 92 7.98 -39.84 5.49
C TYR A 92 7.93 -40.22 6.97
N LYS A 93 8.97 -40.90 7.42
CA LYS A 93 9.19 -41.13 8.85
C LYS A 93 9.72 -39.84 9.48
N GLY A 94 9.35 -39.59 10.73
CA GLY A 94 9.88 -38.44 11.46
C GLY A 94 11.42 -38.46 11.49
N PRO A 95 12.09 -37.30 11.47
CA PRO A 95 13.55 -37.21 11.37
C PRO A 95 14.30 -37.89 12.53
N GLU A 96 13.60 -38.18 13.63
CA GLU A 96 14.14 -38.90 14.78
C GLU A 96 14.13 -40.43 14.62
N ARG A 97 13.28 -40.98 13.75
CA ARG A 97 13.23 -42.43 13.48
C ARG A 97 14.38 -42.81 12.56
N LYS A 98 15.51 -43.14 13.20
CA LYS A 98 16.72 -43.70 12.59
C LYS A 98 16.50 -45.15 12.17
N ASP A 99 15.57 -45.39 11.26
CA ASP A 99 15.47 -46.70 10.63
C ASP A 99 16.60 -46.81 9.60
N LEU A 100 17.76 -47.25 10.09
CA LEU A 100 18.81 -48.00 9.40
C LEU A 100 19.46 -47.42 8.12
N ASP A 101 19.24 -46.17 7.75
CA ASP A 101 20.04 -45.56 6.68
C ASP A 101 21.40 -45.10 7.25
N MET A 102 22.38 -46.03 7.24
CA MET A 102 23.76 -45.77 7.69
C MET A 102 24.46 -44.65 6.92
N ARG A 103 23.85 -44.13 5.85
CA ARG A 103 24.38 -43.03 5.02
C ARG A 103 24.36 -41.68 5.73
N ASN A 104 23.48 -41.49 6.71
CA ASN A 104 23.29 -40.21 7.41
C ASN A 104 23.61 -40.30 8.91
N VAL A 105 24.65 -41.07 9.28
CA VAL A 105 25.18 -40.97 10.64
C VAL A 105 25.78 -39.58 10.80
N ARG A 106 25.19 -38.78 11.69
CA ARG A 106 25.72 -37.46 12.05
C ARG A 106 27.09 -37.66 12.69
N VAL A 107 28.14 -37.55 11.88
CA VAL A 107 29.51 -37.52 12.37
C VAL A 107 29.71 -36.16 12.98
N VAL A 108 29.79 -36.12 14.32
CA VAL A 108 30.27 -34.93 15.01
C VAL A 108 31.77 -34.85 14.72
N THR A 109 32.14 -33.97 13.79
CA THR A 109 33.52 -33.81 13.31
C THR A 109 34.42 -33.07 14.30
N GLN A 110 33.83 -32.36 15.27
CA GLN A 110 34.57 -31.58 16.25
C GLN A 110 34.87 -32.38 17.51
N GLY A 111 36.13 -32.33 17.95
CA GLY A 111 36.55 -32.91 19.22
C GLY A 111 35.98 -32.16 20.42
N ARG A 112 35.93 -32.81 21.60
CA ARG A 112 35.43 -32.19 22.84
C ARG A 112 36.17 -30.90 23.22
N ARG A 113 37.46 -30.79 22.88
CA ARG A 113 38.28 -29.60 23.14
C ARG A 113 37.87 -28.44 22.24
N GLU A 114 37.71 -28.70 20.96
CA GLU A 114 37.29 -27.72 19.96
C GLU A 114 35.88 -27.20 20.26
N GLN A 115 34.97 -28.08 20.69
CA GLN A 115 33.62 -27.66 21.10
C GLN A 115 33.63 -26.64 22.25
N ARG A 116 34.49 -26.83 23.27
CA ARG A 116 34.62 -25.88 24.38
C ARG A 116 35.21 -24.55 23.95
N GLU A 117 36.18 -24.58 23.05
CA GLU A 117 36.78 -23.36 22.50
C GLU A 117 35.79 -22.59 21.64
N LEU A 118 35.01 -23.30 20.82
CA LEU A 118 33.95 -22.74 19.99
C LEU A 118 32.83 -22.13 20.85
N GLU A 119 32.42 -22.80 21.93
CA GLU A 119 31.49 -22.25 22.91
C GLU A 119 32.02 -20.95 23.55
N ARG A 120 33.32 -20.91 23.90
CA ARG A 120 33.97 -19.71 24.44
C ARG A 120 33.98 -18.56 23.42
N LEU A 121 34.25 -18.85 22.15
CA LEU A 121 34.20 -17.86 21.07
C LEU A 121 32.79 -17.32 20.87
N TYR A 122 31.75 -18.16 20.94
CA TYR A 122 30.36 -17.68 20.89
C TYR A 122 30.02 -16.75 22.06
N GLN A 123 30.49 -17.05 23.27
CA GLN A 123 30.30 -16.18 24.42
C GLN A 123 31.01 -14.83 24.25
N GLN A 124 32.18 -14.81 23.63
CA GLN A 124 32.90 -13.58 23.29
C GLN A 124 32.22 -12.79 22.17
N ALA A 125 31.73 -13.47 21.13
CA ALA A 125 31.01 -12.84 20.02
C ALA A 125 29.63 -12.28 20.44
N ALA A 126 29.00 -12.87 21.46
CA ALA A 126 27.77 -12.33 22.05
C ALA A 126 27.99 -10.98 22.77
N GLN A 127 29.24 -10.66 23.14
CA GLN A 127 29.60 -9.33 23.62
C GLN A 127 29.79 -8.43 22.40
N LEU A 128 28.69 -7.85 21.92
CA LEU A 128 28.73 -6.86 20.85
C LEU A 128 29.68 -5.72 21.25
N PRO A 129 30.63 -5.33 20.40
CA PRO A 129 31.37 -4.10 20.62
C PRO A 129 30.38 -2.93 20.68
N ALA A 130 30.71 -1.90 21.46
CA ALA A 130 29.87 -0.70 21.51
C ALA A 130 29.73 -0.15 20.09
N ASP A 131 28.50 -0.17 19.56
CA ASP A 131 28.22 0.38 18.23
C ASP A 131 28.62 1.87 18.24
N GLU A 132 29.63 2.21 17.43
CA GLU A 132 29.81 3.58 17.00
C GLU A 132 28.57 3.94 16.17
N SER A 133 27.57 4.52 16.84
CA SER A 133 26.32 4.88 16.19
C SER A 133 26.64 5.82 15.04
N LEU A 134 26.43 5.33 13.81
CA LEU A 134 26.51 6.16 12.62
C LEU A 134 25.63 7.39 12.85
N PRO A 135 26.13 8.60 12.51
CA PRO A 135 25.36 9.82 12.74
C PRO A 135 24.01 9.67 12.03
N PRO A 136 22.90 10.03 12.71
CA PRO A 136 21.57 9.85 12.13
C PRO A 136 21.48 10.65 10.83
N PHE A 137 21.19 9.95 9.74
CA PHE A 137 20.93 10.54 8.44
C PHE A 137 19.54 11.19 8.46
N MET A 138 19.48 12.44 8.92
CA MET A 138 18.24 13.19 9.13
C MET A 138 17.72 13.91 7.88
N ASP A 139 18.54 14.00 6.83
CA ASP A 139 18.21 14.79 5.65
C ASP A 139 17.73 13.92 4.49
N THR A 140 16.59 14.28 3.90
CA THR A 140 16.15 13.73 2.63
C THR A 140 17.04 14.27 1.50
N GLU A 141 17.29 13.46 0.47
CA GLU A 141 18.15 13.82 -0.68
C GLU A 141 17.73 15.13 -1.37
N GLN A 142 16.46 15.53 -1.24
CA GLN A 142 15.98 16.81 -1.77
C GLN A 142 16.51 18.01 -0.99
N ARG A 143 16.69 17.93 0.33
CA ARG A 143 17.11 19.07 1.15
C ARG A 143 18.60 19.37 0.99
N THR A 144 19.41 18.36 0.73
CA THR A 144 20.85 18.52 0.45
C THR A 144 21.12 19.05 -0.96
N ALA A 145 20.25 18.73 -1.92
CA ALA A 145 20.41 19.16 -3.31
C ALA A 145 20.07 20.64 -3.57
N TYR A 146 19.14 21.22 -2.80
CA TYR A 146 18.66 22.60 -3.00
C TYR A 146 19.02 23.51 -1.82
N THR A 147 20.23 24.06 -1.87
CA THR A 147 20.66 25.10 -0.92
C THR A 147 20.61 26.47 -1.59
N PRO A 148 20.22 27.54 -0.85
CA PRO A 148 20.29 28.90 -1.38
C PRO A 148 21.75 29.21 -1.70
N LYS A 149 22.02 29.48 -2.99
CA LYS A 149 23.35 29.87 -3.44
C LYS A 149 23.51 31.36 -3.28
N ASP A 150 24.72 31.77 -2.89
CA ASP A 150 25.08 33.17 -2.93
C ASP A 150 25.04 33.66 -4.39
N MET A 151 24.33 34.76 -4.62
CA MET A 151 24.13 35.37 -5.93
C MET A 151 25.14 36.50 -6.21
N THR A 152 26.10 36.74 -5.30
CA THR A 152 27.18 37.71 -5.53
C THR A 152 28.02 37.34 -6.76
N GLY A 153 28.31 38.33 -7.61
CA GLY A 153 29.11 38.15 -8.83
C GLY A 153 28.38 37.56 -10.04
N PHE A 154 27.15 37.05 -9.87
CA PHE A 154 26.34 36.61 -11.01
C PHE A 154 25.74 37.81 -11.76
N LYS A 155 25.96 37.85 -13.08
CA LYS A 155 25.34 38.85 -13.96
C LYS A 155 23.99 38.34 -14.43
N ILE A 156 22.92 39.05 -14.06
CA ILE A 156 21.57 38.77 -14.57
C ILE A 156 21.51 39.23 -16.03
N GLY A 157 21.09 38.34 -16.93
CA GLY A 157 20.93 38.67 -18.35
C GLY A 157 19.77 39.66 -18.57
N ALA A 158 19.98 40.65 -19.44
CA ALA A 158 18.94 41.58 -19.85
C ALA A 158 18.16 41.03 -21.06
N LYS A 159 16.89 41.43 -21.24
CA LYS A 159 16.04 40.97 -22.36
C LYS A 159 16.64 41.18 -23.75
N VAL A 160 17.38 42.27 -23.92
CA VAL A 160 18.17 42.64 -25.10
C VAL A 160 19.57 43.00 -24.60
N MET A 161 20.56 42.16 -24.87
CA MET A 161 21.92 42.34 -24.35
C MET A 161 22.86 43.05 -25.33
N LYS A 162 22.71 42.82 -26.64
CA LYS A 162 23.61 43.34 -27.68
C LYS A 162 22.85 43.77 -28.92
N THR A 163 23.37 44.75 -29.65
CA THR A 163 22.92 45.06 -31.02
C THR A 163 23.60 44.13 -32.03
N GLN A 164 23.15 44.14 -33.29
CA GLN A 164 23.78 43.37 -34.38
C GLN A 164 25.25 43.76 -34.61
N ASP A 165 25.60 45.01 -34.28
CA ASP A 165 26.96 45.54 -34.36
C ASP A 165 27.87 45.06 -33.22
N GLY A 166 27.34 44.27 -32.27
CA GLY A 166 28.09 43.72 -31.14
C GLY A 166 28.36 44.74 -30.02
N LEU A 167 27.67 45.88 -30.00
CA LEU A 167 27.76 46.82 -28.90
C LEU A 167 27.03 46.28 -27.66
N ASP A 168 27.76 46.18 -26.55
CA ASP A 168 27.32 45.52 -25.31
C ASP A 168 26.40 46.39 -24.41
N THR A 169 26.18 47.66 -24.77
CA THR A 169 25.41 48.61 -23.96
C THR A 169 24.20 49.13 -24.71
N VAL A 170 23.17 48.29 -24.81
CA VAL A 170 21.86 48.71 -25.32
C VAL A 170 21.17 49.56 -24.27
N LYS A 171 21.24 50.89 -24.43
CA LYS A 171 20.41 51.83 -23.65
C LYS A 171 18.95 51.66 -24.06
N ARG A 172 18.11 51.21 -23.14
CA ARG A 172 16.66 51.17 -23.37
C ARG A 172 16.06 52.52 -22.99
N ASP A 173 15.08 52.94 -23.78
CA ASP A 173 14.30 54.13 -23.49
C ASP A 173 13.10 53.77 -22.58
N PRO A 174 13.12 54.14 -21.29
CA PRO A 174 12.02 53.82 -20.38
C PRO A 174 10.73 54.58 -20.74
N THR A 175 10.84 55.76 -21.35
CA THR A 175 9.67 56.57 -21.73
C THR A 175 8.93 55.90 -22.88
N PHE A 176 9.65 55.49 -23.91
CA PHE A 176 9.10 54.71 -25.02
C PHE A 176 8.45 53.41 -24.55
N LEU A 177 9.09 52.66 -23.63
CA LEU A 177 8.53 51.41 -23.12
C LEU A 177 7.20 51.60 -22.39
N ALA A 178 7.07 52.71 -21.66
CA ALA A 178 5.85 53.07 -20.93
C ALA A 178 4.75 53.60 -21.87
N GLU A 179 5.09 54.49 -22.80
CA GLU A 179 4.14 55.11 -23.73
C GLU A 179 3.61 54.13 -24.79
N ALA A 180 4.44 53.19 -25.23
CA ALA A 180 4.03 52.13 -26.15
C ALA A 180 3.30 50.96 -25.45
N GLU A 181 3.06 51.06 -24.14
CA GLU A 181 2.39 50.04 -23.32
C GLU A 181 3.05 48.64 -23.37
N ILE A 182 4.34 48.57 -23.71
CA ILE A 182 5.09 47.30 -23.78
C ILE A 182 5.32 46.74 -22.37
N ILE A 183 5.56 47.64 -21.41
CA ILE A 183 5.72 47.33 -19.99
C ILE A 183 4.95 48.40 -19.20
N PRO A 184 4.16 48.04 -18.17
CA PRO A 184 3.48 49.03 -17.34
C PRO A 184 4.47 50.04 -16.75
N ARG A 185 4.15 51.34 -16.84
CA ARG A 185 5.03 52.43 -16.36
C ARG A 185 5.58 52.20 -14.96
N ALA A 186 4.72 51.81 -14.01
CA ALA A 186 5.11 51.52 -12.63
C ALA A 186 6.16 50.39 -12.52
N THR A 187 6.16 49.42 -13.43
CA THR A 187 7.17 48.35 -13.48
C THR A 187 8.44 48.79 -14.20
N VAL A 188 8.34 49.63 -15.24
CA VAL A 188 9.51 50.24 -15.90
C VAL A 188 10.30 51.07 -14.91
N ASP A 189 9.62 51.95 -14.16
CA ASP A 189 10.24 52.80 -13.15
C ASP A 189 10.99 51.91 -12.15
N ARG A 190 10.34 50.93 -11.52
CA ARG A 190 11.01 50.03 -10.54
C ARG A 190 12.23 49.29 -11.11
N LEU A 191 12.18 48.85 -12.36
CA LEU A 191 13.24 48.04 -12.97
C LEU A 191 14.42 48.88 -13.49
N MET A 192 14.16 50.13 -13.90
CA MET A 192 15.13 50.96 -14.64
C MET A 192 15.57 52.21 -13.88
N ASN A 193 15.08 52.40 -12.64
CA ASN A 193 15.36 53.54 -11.76
C ASN A 193 16.85 53.79 -11.44
N SER A 194 17.74 52.82 -11.66
CA SER A 194 19.18 53.04 -11.42
C SER A 194 19.90 53.75 -12.57
N ASP A 195 19.37 53.65 -13.79
CA ASP A 195 20.09 54.02 -15.03
C ASP A 195 19.33 55.08 -15.87
N SER A 196 18.13 55.50 -15.46
CA SER A 196 17.33 56.44 -16.25
C SER A 196 17.94 57.85 -16.20
N MET A 197 18.60 58.19 -17.31
CA MET A 197 19.07 59.53 -17.66
C MET A 197 18.01 60.60 -17.36
N GLY A 198 18.19 61.39 -16.30
CA GLY A 198 17.56 62.69 -16.11
C GLY A 198 16.03 62.74 -16.01
N VAL A 199 15.32 61.61 -16.09
CA VAL A 199 13.87 61.55 -15.90
C VAL A 199 13.63 61.70 -14.39
N THR A 200 13.21 62.89 -13.99
CA THR A 200 12.99 63.25 -12.59
C THR A 200 11.76 62.50 -12.07
N ILE A 201 11.93 61.25 -11.67
CA ILE A 201 10.94 60.55 -10.87
C ILE A 201 11.02 61.21 -9.49
N ARG A 202 10.06 62.10 -9.22
CA ARG A 202 9.93 62.69 -7.89
C ARG A 202 9.54 61.56 -6.94
N PRO A 203 10.32 61.28 -5.88
CA PRO A 203 9.89 60.36 -4.85
C PRO A 203 8.53 60.84 -4.33
N SER A 204 7.61 59.90 -4.08
CA SER A 204 6.39 60.21 -3.33
C SER A 204 6.81 60.88 -2.01
N ASN A 205 6.12 61.96 -1.61
CA ASN A 205 6.43 62.78 -0.42
C ASN A 205 6.29 62.04 0.92
N LEU A 206 6.27 60.70 0.93
CA LEU A 206 6.41 59.84 2.09
C LEU A 206 7.91 59.75 2.45
N THR A 207 8.50 60.85 2.93
CA THR A 207 9.83 60.82 3.52
C THR A 207 9.70 60.58 5.02
N GLU A 208 10.37 59.53 5.51
CA GLU A 208 10.49 59.18 6.94
C GLU A 208 11.29 60.23 7.75
N GLU A 209 11.76 61.30 7.12
CA GLU A 209 12.67 62.30 7.70
C GLU A 209 11.98 63.36 8.59
N GLU A 210 10.65 63.35 8.72
CA GLU A 210 9.94 64.23 9.66
C GLU A 210 9.88 63.67 11.10
N GLU A 211 10.70 62.68 11.47
CA GLU A 211 10.82 62.22 12.87
C GLU A 211 11.66 63.16 13.76
N GLU A 212 12.48 64.06 13.20
CA GLU A 212 13.42 64.87 14.01
C GLU A 212 12.89 66.25 14.46
N GLN A 213 11.74 66.69 13.94
CA GLN A 213 11.03 67.86 14.43
C GLN A 213 9.62 67.44 14.81
N GLY A 214 9.30 67.46 16.11
CA GLY A 214 8.09 66.91 16.70
C GLY A 214 6.74 67.55 16.31
N GLU A 215 6.51 67.80 15.02
CA GLU A 215 5.22 68.19 14.45
C GLU A 215 4.56 66.97 13.79
N LYS A 216 3.67 66.35 14.57
CA LYS A 216 2.60 65.41 14.21
C LYS A 216 2.35 65.21 12.69
N THR A 217 2.81 64.09 12.13
CA THR A 217 2.02 63.33 11.13
C THR A 217 2.12 61.79 11.27
N PRO A 218 1.92 61.19 12.46
CA PRO A 218 1.97 59.73 12.63
C PRO A 218 0.80 58.96 11.97
N TYR A 219 -0.18 59.66 11.39
CA TYR A 219 -1.43 59.04 10.96
C TYR A 219 -1.35 58.29 9.62
N TYR A 220 -0.32 58.52 8.81
CA TYR A 220 -0.24 57.97 7.45
C TYR A 220 0.45 56.61 7.31
N LYS A 221 1.16 56.13 8.35
CA LYS A 221 1.86 54.83 8.31
C LYS A 221 0.92 53.63 8.16
N ASN A 222 -0.34 53.79 8.58
CA ASN A 222 -1.39 52.75 8.50
C ASN A 222 -2.38 52.99 7.36
N LEU A 223 -2.22 54.06 6.58
CA LEU A 223 -3.08 54.35 5.43
C LEU A 223 -2.58 53.56 4.21
N GLY A 224 -3.51 52.93 3.49
CA GLY A 224 -3.18 52.25 2.25
C GLY A 224 -2.62 53.24 1.23
N VAL A 225 -1.43 52.97 0.70
CA VAL A 225 -0.77 53.80 -0.32
C VAL A 225 -1.52 53.67 -1.64
N SER A 226 -2.05 54.78 -2.14
CA SER A 226 -2.81 54.92 -3.38
C SER A 226 -2.58 56.29 -4.01
N VAL A 227 -2.97 56.45 -5.29
CA VAL A 227 -2.87 57.74 -6.01
C VAL A 227 -3.54 58.88 -5.24
N TYR A 228 -4.65 58.59 -4.55
CA TYR A 228 -5.38 59.59 -3.78
C TYR A 228 -4.70 59.92 -2.45
N SER A 229 -4.05 58.97 -1.79
CA SER A 229 -3.30 59.26 -0.56
C SER A 229 -2.07 60.09 -0.88
N ASP A 230 -1.40 59.82 -1.99
CA ASP A 230 -0.25 60.60 -2.45
C ASP A 230 -0.67 62.03 -2.81
N ALA A 231 -1.83 62.19 -3.46
CA ALA A 231 -2.38 63.51 -3.77
C ALA A 231 -2.75 64.31 -2.49
N VAL A 232 -3.23 63.64 -1.44
CA VAL A 232 -3.50 64.27 -0.14
C VAL A 232 -2.20 64.71 0.52
N LEU A 233 -1.17 63.85 0.50
CA LEU A 233 0.14 64.16 1.08
C LEU A 233 0.88 65.27 0.32
N ALA A 234 0.66 65.39 -0.98
CA ALA A 234 1.19 66.48 -1.79
C ALA A 234 0.36 67.78 -1.72
N ASP A 235 -0.68 67.82 -0.87
CA ASP A 235 -1.70 68.89 -0.80
C ASP A 235 -2.35 69.25 -2.16
N ALA A 236 -2.26 68.33 -3.14
CA ALA A 236 -2.79 68.48 -4.49
C ALA A 236 -4.24 67.99 -4.60
N TYR A 237 -4.73 67.26 -3.59
CA TYR A 237 -6.07 66.65 -3.60
C TYR A 237 -7.20 67.67 -3.79
N LYS A 238 -7.05 68.89 -3.23
CA LYS A 238 -8.09 69.94 -3.26
C LYS A 238 -8.29 70.61 -4.62
N GLY A 239 -7.48 70.31 -5.64
CA GLY A 239 -7.49 71.07 -6.90
C GLY A 239 -7.27 70.29 -8.19
N THR A 240 -6.48 69.21 -8.20
CA THR A 240 -6.04 68.60 -9.48
C THR A 240 -6.63 67.22 -9.76
N HIS A 241 -7.04 66.46 -8.75
CA HIS A 241 -7.39 65.05 -8.94
C HIS A 241 -8.84 64.69 -8.60
N VAL A 242 -9.49 65.38 -7.65
CA VAL A 242 -10.89 65.13 -7.28
C VAL A 242 -11.60 66.47 -7.07
N PHE A 243 -12.32 66.93 -8.09
CA PHE A 243 -13.09 68.18 -8.01
C PHE A 243 -14.23 68.07 -6.98
N GLY A 244 -14.38 69.10 -6.15
CA GLY A 244 -15.53 69.23 -5.23
C GLY A 244 -15.39 68.51 -3.89
N THR A 245 -14.22 67.99 -3.53
CA THR A 245 -13.98 67.33 -2.23
C THR A 245 -13.02 68.11 -1.34
N LYS A 246 -13.40 68.34 -0.07
CA LYS A 246 -12.51 68.90 0.97
C LYS A 246 -11.83 67.74 1.72
N THR A 247 -10.52 67.82 1.94
CA THR A 247 -9.83 66.92 2.88
C THR A 247 -10.13 67.35 4.32
N ILE A 248 -10.29 66.37 5.21
CA ILE A 248 -10.43 66.64 6.65
C ILE A 248 -9.04 66.65 7.27
N ALA A 249 -8.57 67.84 7.65
CA ALA A 249 -7.30 67.99 8.35
C ALA A 249 -7.31 67.23 9.70
N GLY A 250 -6.24 66.50 10.00
CA GLY A 250 -6.01 65.91 11.32
C GLY A 250 -6.79 64.62 11.64
N THR A 251 -7.49 64.01 10.69
CA THR A 251 -8.15 62.71 10.90
C THR A 251 -7.35 61.57 10.28
N GLY A 252 -7.33 60.41 10.93
CA GLY A 252 -6.71 59.18 10.40
C GLY A 252 -7.39 58.61 9.14
N SER A 253 -8.38 59.32 8.58
CA SER A 253 -9.09 58.97 7.35
C SER A 253 -9.26 60.23 6.49
N PRO A 254 -8.30 60.52 5.59
CA PRO A 254 -8.32 61.76 4.79
C PRO A 254 -9.48 61.82 3.79
N PHE A 255 -10.15 60.70 3.54
CA PHE A 255 -11.28 60.57 2.61
C PHE A 255 -12.65 60.55 3.29
N ALA A 256 -12.72 60.81 4.60
CA ALA A 256 -14.00 60.93 5.28
C ALA A 256 -14.81 62.10 4.70
N ARG A 257 -16.13 61.91 4.52
CA ARG A 257 -17.01 62.93 3.95
C ARG A 257 -17.14 64.10 4.91
N ASN A 258 -16.65 65.27 4.52
CA ASN A 258 -16.99 66.52 5.17
C ASN A 258 -18.20 67.15 4.47
N CYS A 259 -19.34 67.17 5.16
CA CYS A 259 -20.56 67.77 4.64
C CYS A 259 -20.87 69.14 5.27
N ASP A 260 -19.97 69.75 6.04
CA ASP A 260 -20.24 70.95 6.84
C ASP A 260 -20.89 72.09 6.04
N PHE A 261 -20.46 72.30 4.78
CA PHE A 261 -21.08 73.27 3.88
C PHE A 261 -22.53 72.93 3.52
N SER A 262 -22.83 71.67 3.20
CA SER A 262 -24.17 71.23 2.75
C SER A 262 -25.12 70.83 3.89
N LYS A 263 -24.66 70.80 5.15
CA LYS A 263 -25.51 70.50 6.30
C LYS A 263 -26.63 71.55 6.43
N PRO A 264 -27.87 71.15 6.77
CA PRO A 264 -28.97 72.07 7.00
C PRO A 264 -28.70 72.94 8.23
N MET A 265 -29.18 74.19 8.22
CA MET A 265 -28.96 75.16 9.33
C MET A 265 -29.53 74.71 10.67
N SER A 266 -30.46 73.76 10.67
CA SER A 266 -31.05 73.19 11.88
C SER A 266 -30.22 72.07 12.52
N GLU A 267 -29.13 71.62 11.89
CA GLU A 267 -28.27 70.58 12.48
C GLU A 267 -27.47 71.12 13.66
N TYR A 268 -27.45 70.36 14.75
CA TYR A 268 -26.83 70.74 16.02
C TYR A 268 -25.29 70.91 15.94
N ASN A 269 -24.66 70.40 14.88
CA ASN A 269 -23.21 70.48 14.64
C ASN A 269 -22.87 71.24 13.35
N LYS A 270 -23.79 72.05 12.83
CA LYS A 270 -23.52 72.96 11.72
C LYS A 270 -22.63 74.11 12.21
N VAL A 271 -21.51 74.33 11.54
CA VAL A 271 -20.64 75.49 11.73
C VAL A 271 -20.80 76.42 10.52
N VAL A 272 -20.81 77.73 10.75
CA VAL A 272 -21.15 78.77 9.75
C VAL A 272 -19.89 79.52 9.27
N ASP A 273 -18.75 78.82 9.21
CA ASP A 273 -17.46 79.45 8.87
C ASP A 273 -17.33 79.81 7.37
N ASP A 274 -18.18 79.24 6.51
CA ASP A 274 -18.11 79.30 5.04
C ASP A 274 -19.30 80.08 4.38
N GLU A 275 -20.14 80.79 5.15
CA GLU A 275 -21.25 81.63 4.60
C GLU A 275 -20.83 83.05 4.21
#